data_AF-A0A2M8FQP5-F1
#
_entry.id   AF-A0A2M8FQP5-F1
#
_cell.length_a   1.000
_cell.length_b   1.000
_cell.length_c   1.000
_cell.angle_alpha   90.00
_cell.angle_beta   90.00
_cell.angle_gamma   90.00
#
_symmetry.space_group_name_H-M   'P 1'
#
loop_
_entity.id
_entity.type
_entity.pdbx_description
1 polymer ?
#
loop_
_entity_poly.entity_id
_entity_poly.type
_entity_poly.pdbx_seq_one_letter_code
_entity_poly.pdbx_strand_id
1 'polypeptide(L)'
;MSLLKRSFLVILIFIVLLTFVSLFFPSSQKISKEVFFEADNKIVTQQLDATTFDIELENFTLKKEDVKYTLKDDTKGVFVYFEFNISYGFNPITKYRGLFVQTKINTLLDEKINQLKKNIEDLPKIHKVNVQKIHRSEILWYLSIRDTLNQLQENNIHGKLINEVENYISTNQLNEIYSPIVIYHYWSDSIIDIEAGIPVEKAYEPNNNRIKLNKIDTGNYVTATHYGAYERLPETYFGINEWMRKNEVHVIGAPWEMYVTDPSGEPNPDKWETIIYFPIE
;
A
#
# COMPACT_ATOMS: atom_id res chain seq x y z
N MET A 1 -21.01 -17.85 70.05
CA MET A 1 -20.24 -17.87 68.77
C MET A 1 -19.25 -16.73 68.81
N SER A 2 -17.93 -16.98 68.66
CA SER A 2 -16.92 -15.92 68.70
C SER A 2 -17.17 -14.88 67.60
N LEU A 3 -16.76 -13.63 67.82
CA LEU A 3 -16.87 -12.55 66.83
C LEU A 3 -16.34 -12.98 65.45
N LEU A 4 -15.24 -13.75 65.43
CA LEU A 4 -14.65 -14.33 64.23
C LEU A 4 -15.62 -15.23 63.44
N LYS A 5 -16.37 -16.10 64.12
CA LYS A 5 -17.35 -17.00 63.50
C LYS A 5 -18.57 -16.24 62.95
N ARG A 6 -18.97 -15.14 63.60
CA ARG A 6 -20.06 -14.26 63.09
C ARG A 6 -19.63 -13.52 61.83
N SER A 7 -18.43 -12.94 61.82
CA SER A 7 -17.88 -12.29 60.64
C SER A 7 -17.71 -13.28 59.47
N PHE A 8 -17.25 -14.50 59.75
CA PHE A 8 -17.14 -15.55 58.72
C PHE A 8 -18.50 -15.93 58.12
N LEU A 9 -19.54 -16.09 58.94
CA LEU A 9 -20.89 -16.40 58.47
C LEU A 9 -21.45 -15.28 57.57
N VAL A 10 -21.25 -14.01 57.95
CA VAL A 10 -21.71 -12.86 57.15
C VAL A 10 -20.99 -12.81 55.81
N ILE A 11 -19.67 -13.03 55.78
CA ILE A 11 -18.89 -13.09 54.54
C ILE A 11 -19.40 -14.24 53.65
N LEU A 12 -19.66 -15.42 54.23
CA LEU A 12 -20.16 -16.57 53.49
C LEU A 12 -21.53 -16.28 52.86
N ILE A 13 -22.47 -15.70 53.62
CA ILE A 13 -23.79 -15.29 53.12
C ILE A 13 -23.64 -14.28 51.97
N PHE A 14 -22.72 -13.31 52.11
CA PHE A 14 -22.47 -12.32 51.07
C PHE A 14 -21.91 -12.96 49.78
N ILE A 15 -20.98 -13.90 49.88
CA ILE A 15 -20.43 -14.64 48.73
C ILE A 15 -21.52 -15.47 48.04
N VAL A 16 -22.38 -16.16 48.82
CA VAL A 16 -23.50 -16.94 48.28
C VAL A 16 -24.53 -16.03 47.60
N LEU A 17 -24.81 -14.87 48.18
CA LEU A 17 -25.71 -13.88 47.55
C LEU A 17 -25.11 -13.33 46.25
N LEU A 18 -23.83 -12.99 46.24
CA LEU A 18 -23.15 -12.42 45.07
C LEU A 18 -23.04 -13.43 43.92
N THR A 19 -22.80 -14.71 44.24
CA THR A 19 -22.85 -15.80 43.26
C THR A 19 -24.27 -16.01 42.72
N PHE A 20 -25.29 -16.00 43.58
CA PHE A 20 -26.69 -16.11 43.16
C PHE A 20 -27.13 -14.95 42.26
N VAL A 21 -26.81 -13.71 42.63
CA VAL A 21 -27.09 -12.51 41.82
C VAL A 21 -26.41 -12.59 40.44
N SER A 22 -25.21 -13.14 40.37
CA SER A 22 -24.48 -13.26 39.09
C SER A 22 -25.08 -14.25 38.08
N LEU A 23 -25.99 -15.13 38.52
CA LEU A 23 -26.74 -16.01 37.62
C LEU A 23 -27.70 -15.22 36.73
N PHE A 24 -28.14 -14.04 37.18
CA PHE A 24 -29.01 -13.14 36.43
C PHE A 24 -28.25 -12.23 35.47
N PHE A 25 -26.91 -12.19 35.53
CA PHE A 25 -26.10 -11.44 34.57
C PHE A 25 -25.77 -12.29 33.34
N PRO A 26 -25.83 -11.69 32.13
CA PRO A 26 -25.52 -12.40 30.89
C PRO A 26 -24.08 -12.92 30.92
N SER A 27 -23.88 -14.14 30.45
CA SER A 27 -22.55 -14.75 30.32
C SER A 27 -21.79 -14.25 29.09
N SER A 28 -22.48 -13.60 28.16
CA SER A 28 -21.90 -12.99 26.98
C SER A 28 -22.73 -11.82 26.48
N GLN A 29 -22.13 -10.97 25.66
CA GLN A 29 -22.79 -9.86 25.00
C GLN A 29 -22.40 -9.82 23.53
N LYS A 30 -23.37 -9.53 22.67
CA LYS A 30 -23.12 -9.22 21.25
C LYS A 30 -23.02 -7.72 21.05
N ILE A 31 -22.03 -7.30 20.26
CA ILE A 31 -21.88 -5.93 19.78
C ILE A 31 -21.82 -5.97 18.26
N SER A 32 -22.58 -5.11 17.59
CA SER A 32 -22.59 -5.01 16.14
C SER A 32 -22.08 -3.63 15.71
N LYS A 33 -21.27 -3.60 14.64
CA LYS A 33 -20.73 -2.37 14.04
C LYS A 33 -20.87 -2.47 12.52
N GLU A 34 -21.24 -1.37 11.88
CA GLU A 34 -21.28 -1.23 10.43
C GLU A 34 -20.26 -0.17 10.02
N VAL A 35 -19.36 -0.52 9.10
CA VAL A 35 -18.33 0.39 8.60
C VAL A 35 -18.19 0.24 7.09
N PHE A 36 -18.13 1.38 6.40
CA PHE A 36 -17.85 1.45 4.98
C PHE A 36 -16.34 1.56 4.74
N PHE A 37 -15.81 0.79 3.80
CA PHE A 37 -14.43 0.82 3.35
C PHE A 37 -14.39 1.23 1.87
N GLU A 38 -13.68 2.30 1.54
CA GLU A 38 -13.45 2.79 0.18
C GLU A 38 -12.32 2.00 -0.51
N ALA A 39 -12.50 0.69 -0.60
CA ALA A 39 -11.56 -0.25 -1.19
C ALA A 39 -12.30 -1.45 -1.82
N ASP A 40 -11.62 -2.18 -2.70
CA ASP A 40 -12.18 -3.38 -3.32
C ASP A 40 -12.49 -4.48 -2.28
N ASN A 41 -13.61 -5.17 -2.47
CA ASN A 41 -14.05 -6.28 -1.61
C ASN A 41 -12.94 -7.29 -1.33
N LYS A 42 -12.17 -7.64 -2.37
CA LYS A 42 -11.10 -8.63 -2.27
C LYS A 42 -9.97 -8.18 -1.33
N ILE A 43 -9.62 -6.89 -1.39
CA ILE A 43 -8.60 -6.29 -0.52
C ILE A 43 -9.13 -6.23 0.92
N VAL A 44 -10.36 -5.74 1.10
CA VAL A 44 -11.01 -5.68 2.42
C VAL A 44 -11.04 -7.06 3.05
N THR A 45 -11.50 -8.08 2.33
CA THR A 45 -11.58 -9.47 2.81
C THR A 45 -10.20 -9.99 3.23
N GLN A 46 -9.17 -9.83 2.39
CA GLN A 46 -7.82 -10.30 2.71
C GLN A 46 -7.26 -9.64 3.98
N GLN A 47 -7.50 -8.34 4.17
CA GLN A 47 -7.03 -7.59 5.32
C GLN A 47 -7.81 -7.96 6.60
N LEU A 48 -9.12 -8.17 6.50
CA LEU A 48 -9.94 -8.68 7.60
C LEU A 48 -9.47 -10.08 8.03
N ASP A 49 -9.19 -10.97 7.08
CA ASP A 49 -8.71 -12.32 7.34
C ASP A 49 -7.32 -12.33 8.00
N ALA A 50 -6.45 -11.37 7.66
CA ALA A 50 -5.13 -11.23 8.26
C ALA A 50 -5.17 -10.57 9.65
N THR A 51 -6.20 -9.78 9.94
CA THR A 51 -6.29 -9.01 11.19
C THR A 51 -6.66 -9.90 12.36
N THR A 52 -5.89 -9.81 13.45
CA THR A 52 -6.30 -10.37 14.74
C THR A 52 -7.04 -9.29 15.52
N PHE A 53 -8.30 -9.56 15.89
CA PHE A 53 -9.11 -8.66 16.72
C PHE A 53 -8.80 -8.79 18.22
N ASP A 54 -7.58 -9.20 18.55
CA ASP A 54 -7.20 -9.48 19.93
C ASP A 54 -7.26 -8.19 20.77
N ILE A 55 -8.11 -8.20 21.80
CA ILE A 55 -8.24 -7.11 22.78
C ILE A 55 -8.15 -7.75 24.16
N GLU A 56 -7.20 -7.29 24.96
CA GLU A 56 -7.09 -7.65 26.38
C GLU A 56 -7.46 -6.44 27.23
N LEU A 57 -8.48 -6.60 28.08
CA LEU A 57 -8.89 -5.57 29.04
C LEU A 57 -9.23 -6.23 30.37
N GLU A 58 -8.39 -5.99 31.38
CA GLU A 58 -8.50 -6.59 32.71
C GLU A 58 -8.58 -8.12 32.66
N ASN A 59 -9.75 -8.69 32.91
CA ASN A 59 -10.02 -10.13 32.93
C ASN A 59 -10.80 -10.61 31.70
N PHE A 60 -10.87 -9.78 30.66
CA PHE A 60 -11.53 -10.08 29.40
C PHE A 60 -10.50 -10.17 28.28
N THR A 61 -10.74 -11.14 27.40
CA THR A 61 -10.01 -11.31 26.15
C THR A 61 -11.03 -11.50 25.04
N LEU A 62 -10.97 -10.64 24.03
CA LEU A 62 -11.60 -10.89 22.74
C LEU A 62 -10.57 -11.54 21.84
N LYS A 63 -10.94 -12.63 21.16
CA LYS A 63 -10.09 -13.30 20.18
C LYS A 63 -10.69 -13.21 18.78
N LYS A 64 -9.89 -13.55 17.78
CA LYS A 64 -10.35 -13.65 16.38
C LYS A 64 -11.62 -14.49 16.20
N GLU A 65 -11.72 -15.62 16.92
CA GLU A 65 -12.88 -16.54 16.85
C GLU A 65 -14.20 -15.93 17.36
N ASP A 66 -14.11 -14.88 18.17
CA ASP A 66 -15.26 -14.15 18.70
C ASP A 66 -15.79 -13.09 17.74
N VAL A 67 -15.15 -12.90 16.59
CA VAL A 67 -15.49 -11.88 15.60
C VAL A 67 -16.01 -12.55 14.33
N LYS A 68 -17.21 -12.16 13.93
CA LYS A 68 -17.80 -12.52 12.65
C LYS A 68 -18.01 -11.26 11.82
N TYR A 69 -17.93 -11.39 10.51
CA TYR A 69 -18.30 -10.30 9.62
C TYR A 69 -19.00 -10.81 8.37
N THR A 70 -19.81 -9.93 7.77
CA THR A 70 -20.39 -10.11 6.44
C THR A 70 -20.15 -8.86 5.61
N LEU A 71 -20.04 -9.01 4.30
CA LEU A 71 -19.79 -7.90 3.38
C LEU A 71 -20.98 -7.66 2.46
N LYS A 72 -21.12 -6.41 2.03
CA LYS A 72 -22.05 -6.01 0.98
C LYS A 72 -21.36 -5.02 0.05
N ASP A 73 -21.32 -5.35 -1.23
CA ASP A 73 -20.73 -4.50 -2.27
C ASP A 73 -21.53 -3.20 -2.46
N ASP A 74 -20.80 -2.11 -2.71
CA ASP A 74 -21.30 -0.81 -3.11
C ASP A 74 -20.52 -0.29 -4.33
N THR A 75 -21.08 0.69 -5.03
CA THR A 75 -20.45 1.36 -6.18
C THR A 75 -19.06 1.94 -5.90
N LYS A 76 -18.78 2.34 -4.65
CA LYS A 76 -17.52 3.00 -4.27
C LYS A 76 -16.67 2.21 -3.27
N GLY A 77 -17.06 0.98 -2.95
CA GLY A 77 -16.37 0.19 -1.92
C GLY A 77 -17.24 -0.91 -1.34
N VAL A 78 -17.05 -1.21 -0.06
CA VAL A 78 -17.74 -2.31 0.63
C VAL A 78 -18.21 -1.90 2.01
N PHE A 79 -19.45 -2.26 2.35
CA PHE A 79 -19.93 -2.27 3.72
C PHE A 79 -19.54 -3.56 4.42
N VAL A 80 -18.92 -3.43 5.58
CA VAL A 80 -18.61 -4.55 6.47
C VAL A 80 -19.46 -4.46 7.73
N TYR A 81 -20.17 -5.54 8.01
CA TYR A 81 -21.00 -5.71 9.20
C TYR A 81 -20.28 -6.63 10.17
N PHE A 82 -19.72 -6.09 11.25
CA PHE A 82 -19.07 -6.86 12.30
C PHE A 82 -20.07 -7.28 13.38
N GLU A 83 -19.94 -8.52 13.85
CA GLU A 83 -20.56 -9.06 15.06
C GLU A 83 -19.46 -9.56 16.01
N PHE A 84 -19.32 -8.90 17.15
CA PHE A 84 -18.39 -9.26 18.22
C PHE A 84 -19.16 -9.98 19.33
N ASN A 85 -18.74 -11.19 19.69
CA ASN A 85 -19.32 -11.96 20.78
C ASN A 85 -18.39 -11.98 21.99
N ILE A 86 -18.68 -11.14 22.97
CA ILE A 86 -17.85 -10.95 24.15
C ILE A 86 -18.30 -11.91 25.23
N SER A 87 -17.44 -12.84 25.63
CA SER A 87 -17.71 -13.77 26.73
C SER A 87 -17.19 -13.24 28.07
N TYR A 88 -18.07 -13.18 29.07
CA TYR A 88 -17.72 -12.83 30.46
C TYR A 88 -17.47 -14.08 31.32
N GLY A 89 -17.73 -15.27 30.77
CA GLY A 89 -17.62 -16.54 31.49
C GLY A 89 -18.59 -16.66 32.67
N PHE A 90 -18.27 -17.56 33.60
CA PHE A 90 -19.11 -17.86 34.77
C PHE A 90 -18.70 -17.13 36.04
N ASN A 91 -17.59 -16.36 36.02
CA ASN A 91 -17.09 -15.68 37.20
C ASN A 91 -18.01 -14.51 37.59
N PRO A 92 -18.57 -14.49 38.83
CA PRO A 92 -19.49 -13.45 39.27
C PRO A 92 -18.93 -12.01 39.21
N ILE A 93 -17.65 -11.85 39.54
CA ILE A 93 -16.97 -10.56 39.55
C ILE A 93 -16.75 -10.09 38.11
N THR A 94 -16.34 -10.99 37.21
CA THR A 94 -16.14 -10.66 35.79
C THR A 94 -17.44 -10.24 35.13
N LYS A 95 -18.54 -10.95 35.37
CA LYS A 95 -19.87 -10.57 34.85
C LYS A 95 -20.32 -9.18 35.34
N TYR A 96 -20.17 -8.90 36.63
CA TYR A 96 -20.50 -7.60 37.20
C TYR A 96 -19.65 -6.48 36.59
N ARG A 97 -18.33 -6.68 36.47
CA ARG A 97 -17.42 -5.71 35.85
C ARG A 97 -17.71 -5.51 34.36
N GLY A 98 -18.13 -6.55 33.65
CA GLY A 98 -18.54 -6.53 32.24
C GLY A 98 -19.51 -5.39 31.92
N LEU A 99 -20.47 -5.13 32.81
CA LEU A 99 -21.47 -4.06 32.68
C LEU A 99 -20.86 -2.65 32.70
N PHE A 100 -19.74 -2.46 33.39
CA PHE A 100 -19.09 -1.15 33.54
C PHE A 100 -17.94 -0.92 32.55
N VAL A 101 -17.45 -1.98 31.90
CA VAL A 101 -16.41 -1.88 30.87
C VAL A 101 -16.97 -1.76 29.45
N GLN A 102 -18.30 -1.84 29.28
CA GLN A 102 -18.94 -1.78 27.96
C GLN A 102 -18.55 -0.54 27.15
N THR A 103 -18.49 0.65 27.78
CA THR A 103 -18.05 1.87 27.09
C THR A 103 -16.61 1.77 26.62
N LYS A 104 -15.70 1.27 27.48
CA LYS A 104 -14.28 1.08 27.14
C LYS A 104 -14.10 0.08 26.00
N ILE A 105 -14.84 -1.03 26.04
CA ILE A 105 -14.84 -2.05 24.99
C ILE A 105 -15.28 -1.43 23.66
N ASN A 106 -16.36 -0.66 23.64
CA ASN A 106 -16.82 0.02 22.41
C ASN A 106 -15.75 0.97 21.87
N THR A 107 -15.11 1.76 22.73
CA THR A 107 -14.02 2.66 22.33
C THR A 107 -12.86 1.87 21.70
N LEU A 108 -12.40 0.79 22.33
CA LEU A 108 -11.30 -0.03 21.80
C LEU A 108 -11.65 -0.69 20.46
N LEU A 109 -12.89 -1.17 20.31
CA LEU A 109 -13.38 -1.71 19.05
C LEU A 109 -13.40 -0.63 17.96
N ASP A 110 -13.91 0.55 18.28
CA ASP A 110 -13.95 1.67 17.33
C ASP A 110 -12.55 2.13 16.92
N GLU A 111 -11.62 2.23 17.87
CA GLU A 111 -10.20 2.54 17.59
C GLU A 111 -9.59 1.49 16.66
N LYS A 112 -9.79 0.20 16.94
CA LYS A 112 -9.22 -0.88 16.14
C LYS A 112 -9.82 -0.95 14.74
N ILE A 113 -11.13 -0.77 14.61
CA ILE A 113 -11.80 -0.73 13.30
C ILE A 113 -11.38 0.52 12.52
N ASN A 114 -11.22 1.67 13.17
CA ASN A 114 -10.76 2.90 12.51
C ASN A 114 -9.31 2.78 12.03
N GLN A 115 -8.43 2.18 12.81
CA GLN A 115 -7.06 1.87 12.38
C GLN A 115 -7.06 0.92 11.19
N LEU A 116 -7.87 -0.14 11.23
CA LEU A 116 -8.00 -1.08 10.13
C LEU A 116 -8.54 -0.42 8.86
N LYS A 117 -9.57 0.42 8.99
CA LYS A 117 -10.14 1.22 7.89
C LYS A 117 -9.08 2.11 7.28
N LYS A 118 -8.39 2.90 8.11
CA LYS A 118 -7.31 3.77 7.64
C LYS A 118 -6.24 2.96 6.90
N ASN A 119 -5.76 1.87 7.48
CA ASN A 119 -4.73 1.04 6.86
C ASN A 119 -5.17 0.48 5.51
N ILE A 120 -6.43 0.03 5.39
CA ILE A 120 -6.99 -0.50 4.15
C ILE A 120 -7.17 0.59 3.09
N GLU A 121 -7.63 1.78 3.48
CA GLU A 121 -7.91 2.90 2.56
C GLU A 121 -6.65 3.63 2.13
N ASP A 122 -5.63 3.64 2.98
CA ASP A 122 -4.28 4.12 2.67
C ASP A 122 -3.49 3.09 1.83
N LEU A 123 -4.01 1.86 1.62
CA LEU A 123 -3.39 0.94 0.69
C LEU A 123 -3.37 1.58 -0.70
N PRO A 124 -2.27 1.39 -1.46
CA PRO A 124 -2.22 1.78 -2.86
C PRO A 124 -3.45 1.20 -3.57
N LYS A 125 -4.39 2.06 -3.98
CA LYS A 125 -5.61 1.63 -4.69
C LYS A 125 -5.10 1.09 -6.02
N ILE A 126 -5.04 -0.23 -6.19
CA ILE A 126 -4.56 -0.84 -7.45
C ILE A 126 -5.55 -0.44 -8.54
N HIS A 127 -5.27 0.66 -9.24
CA HIS A 127 -6.01 1.03 -10.42
C HIS A 127 -5.76 -0.06 -11.45
N LYS A 128 -6.76 -0.39 -12.25
CA LYS A 128 -6.59 -1.38 -13.32
C LYS A 128 -5.52 -0.87 -14.29
N VAL A 129 -4.29 -1.35 -14.11
CA VAL A 129 -3.15 -1.02 -14.96
C VAL A 129 -3.40 -1.63 -16.33
N ASN A 130 -3.47 -0.79 -17.36
CA ASN A 130 -3.62 -1.26 -18.73
C ASN A 130 -2.26 -1.69 -19.28
N VAL A 131 -1.90 -2.95 -19.02
CA VAL A 131 -0.65 -3.54 -19.50
C VAL A 131 -0.80 -4.01 -20.95
N GLN A 132 0.14 -3.63 -21.80
CA GLN A 132 0.15 -3.97 -23.22
C GLN A 132 1.50 -4.55 -23.64
N LYS A 133 1.49 -5.49 -24.59
CA LYS A 133 2.69 -5.89 -25.33
C LYS A 133 2.77 -5.05 -26.59
N ILE A 134 3.89 -4.38 -26.81
CA ILE A 134 4.17 -3.60 -28.01
C ILE A 134 5.42 -4.16 -28.71
N HIS A 135 5.52 -3.89 -30.00
CA HIS A 135 6.72 -4.15 -30.79
C HIS A 135 7.27 -2.83 -31.31
N ARG A 136 8.53 -2.56 -31.03
CA ARG A 136 9.24 -1.36 -31.47
C ARG A 136 10.12 -1.70 -32.67
N SER A 137 9.79 -1.14 -33.84
CA SER A 137 10.45 -1.43 -35.12
C SER A 137 11.66 -0.56 -35.42
N GLU A 138 11.90 0.49 -34.61
CA GLU A 138 12.97 1.47 -34.85
C GLU A 138 13.85 1.65 -33.61
N ILE A 139 15.13 1.92 -33.80
CA ILE A 139 16.06 2.23 -32.71
C ILE A 139 15.70 3.60 -32.12
N LEU A 140 15.70 3.74 -30.78
CA LEU A 140 15.60 5.06 -30.14
C LEU A 140 16.99 5.54 -29.84
N TRP A 141 17.45 6.58 -30.53
CA TRP A 141 18.67 7.27 -30.12
C TRP A 141 18.35 8.22 -28.99
N TYR A 142 19.22 8.26 -27.99
CA TYR A 142 19.08 9.21 -26.88
C TYR A 142 20.45 9.63 -26.37
N LEU A 143 20.55 10.89 -25.91
CA LEU A 143 21.70 11.37 -25.18
C LEU A 143 21.45 11.17 -23.69
N SER A 144 22.44 10.67 -22.95
CA SER A 144 22.25 10.36 -21.53
C SER A 144 23.48 10.60 -20.67
N ILE A 145 23.21 10.64 -19.37
CA ILE A 145 24.19 10.56 -18.29
C ILE A 145 23.80 9.36 -17.42
N ARG A 146 24.77 8.47 -17.18
CA ARG A 146 24.65 7.36 -16.24
C ARG A 146 25.43 7.66 -14.97
N ASP A 147 24.81 7.45 -13.82
CA ASP A 147 25.41 7.70 -12.52
C ASP A 147 25.03 6.59 -11.53
N THR A 148 25.90 6.37 -10.54
CA THR A 148 25.70 5.35 -9.50
C THR A 148 25.77 6.01 -8.13
N LEU A 149 24.69 5.90 -7.36
CA LEU A 149 24.48 6.71 -6.16
C LEU A 149 24.07 5.86 -4.97
N ASN A 150 24.34 6.37 -3.78
CA ASN A 150 23.76 5.84 -2.56
C ASN A 150 22.37 6.45 -2.32
N GLN A 151 21.34 5.63 -2.15
CA GLN A 151 19.93 6.03 -2.05
C GLN A 151 19.67 7.12 -0.98
N LEU A 152 20.49 7.17 0.08
CA LEU A 152 20.35 8.10 1.20
C LEU A 152 20.88 9.53 0.95
N GLN A 153 21.55 9.79 -0.18
CA GLN A 153 22.40 10.98 -0.30
C GLN A 153 21.85 12.09 -1.18
N GLU A 154 20.97 11.82 -2.16
CA GLU A 154 20.56 12.86 -3.11
C GLU A 154 19.06 12.89 -3.42
N ASN A 155 18.40 13.96 -2.95
CA ASN A 155 17.08 14.35 -3.43
C ASN A 155 17.18 14.88 -4.87
N ASN A 156 16.21 14.53 -5.71
CA ASN A 156 16.01 15.05 -7.07
C ASN A 156 17.18 14.79 -8.06
N ILE A 157 17.79 13.61 -8.03
CA ILE A 157 18.82 13.26 -9.01
C ILE A 157 18.28 13.24 -10.44
N HIS A 158 17.06 12.72 -10.65
CA HIS A 158 16.43 12.62 -11.98
C HIS A 158 16.41 13.97 -12.66
N GLY A 159 15.88 15.01 -12.00
CA GLY A 159 15.83 16.36 -12.53
C GLY A 159 17.21 16.95 -12.81
N LYS A 160 18.22 16.71 -11.94
CA LYS A 160 19.59 17.21 -12.18
C LYS A 160 20.19 16.63 -13.47
N LEU A 161 20.10 15.31 -13.65
CA LEU A 161 20.67 14.64 -14.82
C LEU A 161 19.93 15.01 -16.10
N ILE A 162 18.60 15.04 -16.06
CA ILE A 162 17.75 15.44 -17.19
C ILE A 162 18.10 16.87 -17.61
N ASN A 163 18.09 17.83 -16.67
CA ASN A 163 18.41 19.23 -16.96
C ASN A 163 19.81 19.41 -17.58
N GLU A 164 20.81 18.60 -17.17
CA GLU A 164 22.14 18.66 -17.76
C GLU A 164 22.13 18.23 -19.24
N VAL A 165 21.39 17.17 -19.56
CA VAL A 165 21.21 16.70 -20.95
C VAL A 165 20.39 17.71 -21.77
N GLU A 166 19.30 18.26 -21.22
CA GLU A 166 18.46 19.29 -21.88
C GLU A 166 19.30 20.51 -22.27
N ASN A 167 20.10 21.01 -21.34
CA ASN A 167 20.97 22.16 -21.57
C ASN A 167 21.98 21.88 -22.69
N TYR A 168 22.50 20.66 -22.76
CA TYR A 168 23.42 20.26 -23.83
C TYR A 168 22.71 20.17 -25.19
N ILE A 169 21.53 19.56 -25.25
CA ILE A 169 20.71 19.47 -26.47
C ILE A 169 20.37 20.86 -26.99
N SER A 170 19.91 21.75 -26.10
CA SER A 170 19.55 23.13 -26.42
C SER A 170 20.75 23.93 -26.95
N THR A 171 21.90 23.84 -26.28
CA THR A 171 23.14 24.54 -26.69
C THR A 171 23.63 24.08 -28.06
N ASN A 172 23.47 22.80 -28.38
CA ASN A 172 23.92 22.21 -29.64
C ASN A 172 22.81 22.16 -30.72
N GLN A 173 21.63 22.74 -30.45
CA GLN A 173 20.51 22.82 -31.37
C GLN A 173 20.08 21.46 -31.93
N LEU A 174 20.07 20.44 -31.07
CA LEU A 174 19.65 19.09 -31.44
C LEU A 174 18.12 18.95 -31.33
N ASN A 175 17.54 18.14 -32.22
CA ASN A 175 16.11 17.87 -32.21
C ASN A 175 15.79 16.73 -31.24
N GLU A 176 15.12 17.06 -30.13
CA GLU A 176 14.44 16.08 -29.28
C GLU A 176 13.14 15.60 -29.93
N ILE A 177 12.79 14.34 -29.71
CA ILE A 177 11.60 13.72 -30.34
C ILE A 177 10.57 13.18 -29.34
N TYR A 178 10.96 13.00 -28.07
CA TYR A 178 10.09 12.53 -26.99
C TYR A 178 10.54 13.11 -25.66
N SER A 179 9.68 12.95 -24.65
CA SER A 179 9.98 13.33 -23.28
C SER A 179 11.18 12.55 -22.68
N PRO A 180 11.80 13.08 -21.60
CA PRO A 180 12.94 12.44 -20.96
C PRO A 180 12.65 11.01 -20.50
N ILE A 181 13.69 10.18 -20.58
CA ILE A 181 13.66 8.79 -20.14
C ILE A 181 14.64 8.55 -19.00
N VAL A 182 14.31 7.59 -18.14
CA VAL A 182 15.21 7.10 -17.08
C VAL A 182 15.24 5.58 -17.11
N ILE A 183 16.43 5.02 -17.15
CA ILE A 183 16.71 3.59 -17.21
C ILE A 183 17.32 3.18 -15.87
N TYR A 184 16.76 2.12 -15.27
CA TYR A 184 17.20 1.59 -13.99
C TYR A 184 18.04 0.33 -14.22
N HIS A 185 19.36 0.49 -14.30
CA HIS A 185 20.30 -0.61 -14.56
C HIS A 185 20.50 -1.51 -13.34
N TYR A 186 20.43 -0.92 -12.15
CA TYR A 186 20.53 -1.64 -10.89
C TYR A 186 19.79 -0.89 -9.79
N TRP A 187 19.13 -1.64 -8.91
CA TRP A 187 18.42 -1.10 -7.75
C TRP A 187 18.60 -2.01 -6.54
N SER A 188 18.95 -1.40 -5.41
CA SER A 188 19.01 -2.04 -4.10
C SER A 188 18.70 -1.00 -3.00
N ASP A 189 18.60 -1.45 -1.76
CA ASP A 189 18.34 -0.57 -0.60
C ASP A 189 19.47 0.44 -0.31
N SER A 190 20.63 0.27 -0.95
CA SER A 190 21.79 1.13 -0.74
C SER A 190 22.25 1.81 -2.01
N ILE A 191 22.35 1.08 -3.11
CA ILE A 191 22.93 1.54 -4.37
C ILE A 191 21.89 1.52 -5.48
N ILE A 192 21.87 2.60 -6.25
CA ILE A 192 21.05 2.76 -7.45
C ILE A 192 21.98 3.15 -8.61
N ASP A 193 21.87 2.43 -9.73
CA ASP A 193 22.54 2.74 -10.99
C ASP A 193 21.49 3.17 -12.01
N ILE A 194 21.48 4.46 -12.33
CA ILE A 194 20.47 5.08 -13.18
C ILE A 194 21.11 5.78 -14.35
N GLU A 195 20.39 5.78 -15.46
CA GLU A 195 20.74 6.52 -16.66
C GLU A 195 19.57 7.39 -17.06
N ALA A 196 19.76 8.70 -17.03
CA ALA A 196 18.74 9.66 -17.47
C ALA A 196 19.15 10.25 -18.81
N GLY A 197 18.20 10.38 -19.73
CA GLY A 197 18.48 10.86 -21.07
C GLY A 197 17.27 11.36 -21.82
N ILE A 198 17.54 11.90 -23.01
CA ILE A 198 16.54 12.56 -23.85
C ILE A 198 16.63 11.96 -25.25
N PRO A 199 15.51 11.40 -25.77
CA PRO A 199 15.45 10.88 -27.12
C PRO A 199 15.69 11.96 -28.18
N VAL A 200 16.57 11.66 -29.13
CA VAL A 200 16.95 12.55 -30.25
C VAL A 200 16.61 11.91 -31.59
N GLU A 201 16.33 12.74 -32.60
CA GLU A 201 15.89 12.30 -33.93
C GLU A 201 16.88 11.35 -34.61
N LYS A 202 18.20 11.57 -34.42
CA LYS A 202 19.28 10.86 -35.11
C LYS A 202 20.47 10.66 -34.19
N ALA A 203 21.27 9.64 -34.48
CA ALA A 203 22.56 9.43 -33.83
C ALA A 203 23.43 10.69 -33.92
N TYR A 204 23.97 11.11 -32.78
CA TYR A 204 24.81 12.29 -32.65
C TYR A 204 25.95 11.98 -31.69
N GLU A 205 27.21 12.13 -32.12
CA GLU A 205 28.37 11.91 -31.27
C GLU A 205 28.64 13.16 -30.42
N PRO A 206 28.37 13.13 -29.09
CA PRO A 206 28.53 14.31 -28.26
C PRO A 206 30.02 14.63 -28.06
N ASN A 207 30.39 15.89 -28.30
CA ASN A 207 31.66 16.44 -27.85
C ASN A 207 31.59 16.76 -26.34
N ASN A 208 31.40 15.73 -25.51
CA ASN A 208 31.27 15.83 -24.06
C ASN A 208 31.79 14.55 -23.39
N ASN A 209 32.47 14.72 -22.25
CA ASN A 209 33.06 13.59 -21.53
C ASN A 209 32.02 12.80 -20.71
N ARG A 210 30.97 13.48 -20.22
CA ARG A 210 29.93 12.96 -19.33
C ARG A 210 28.68 12.51 -20.11
N ILE A 211 28.23 13.28 -21.10
CA ILE A 211 27.07 12.95 -21.92
C ILE A 211 27.48 11.97 -23.02
N LYS A 212 26.71 10.90 -23.20
CA LYS A 212 26.94 9.84 -24.20
C LYS A 212 25.73 9.64 -25.09
N LEU A 213 25.98 9.22 -26.32
CA LEU A 213 24.94 8.69 -27.19
C LEU A 213 24.73 7.21 -26.87
N ASN A 214 23.50 6.85 -26.57
CA ASN A 214 23.07 5.49 -26.36
C ASN A 214 21.81 5.18 -27.17
N LYS A 215 21.35 3.93 -27.10
CA LYS A 215 20.20 3.48 -27.86
C LYS A 215 19.29 2.52 -27.09
N ILE A 216 17.99 2.64 -27.35
CA ILE A 216 17.01 1.59 -27.06
C ILE A 216 16.81 0.81 -28.35
N ASP A 217 17.16 -0.48 -28.33
CA ASP A 217 17.08 -1.32 -29.53
C ASP A 217 15.63 -1.61 -29.97
N THR A 218 15.49 -2.12 -31.18
CA THR A 218 14.23 -2.69 -31.65
C THR A 218 13.90 -3.94 -30.86
N GLY A 219 12.62 -4.24 -30.64
CA GLY A 219 12.25 -5.45 -29.93
C GLY A 219 10.85 -5.40 -29.36
N ASN A 220 10.54 -6.42 -28.57
CA ASN A 220 9.28 -6.52 -27.86
C ASN A 220 9.39 -5.84 -26.49
N TYR A 221 8.35 -5.14 -26.09
CA TYR A 221 8.26 -4.52 -24.78
C TYR A 221 6.91 -4.80 -24.16
N VAL A 222 6.89 -4.97 -22.84
CA VAL A 222 5.68 -4.83 -22.04
C VAL A 222 5.64 -3.41 -21.50
N THR A 223 4.50 -2.75 -21.63
CA THR A 223 4.34 -1.36 -21.22
C THR A 223 3.04 -1.12 -20.48
N ALA A 224 3.04 -0.13 -19.59
CA ALA A 224 1.83 0.45 -19.06
C ALA A 224 2.05 1.94 -18.76
N THR A 225 0.97 2.71 -18.87
CA THR A 225 0.94 4.12 -18.50
C THR A 225 0.45 4.27 -17.05
N HIS A 226 1.25 4.96 -16.24
CA HIS A 226 0.91 5.42 -14.91
C HIS A 226 0.35 6.84 -14.99
N TYR A 227 -0.79 7.05 -14.32
CA TYR A 227 -1.34 8.37 -14.05
C TYR A 227 -1.36 8.62 -12.55
N GLY A 228 -0.78 9.73 -12.11
CA GLY A 228 -0.74 10.09 -10.70
C GLY A 228 0.64 10.41 -10.14
N ALA A 229 0.67 10.63 -8.83
CA ALA A 229 1.89 10.91 -8.08
C ALA A 229 2.88 9.74 -8.09
N TYR A 230 4.18 10.03 -8.15
CA TYR A 230 5.24 9.02 -8.28
C TYR A 230 5.31 8.00 -7.14
N GLU A 231 4.83 8.34 -5.96
CA GLU A 231 4.70 7.42 -4.82
C GLU A 231 3.81 6.21 -5.13
N ARG A 232 2.97 6.32 -6.18
CA ARG A 232 2.07 5.27 -6.65
C ARG A 232 2.60 4.48 -7.84
N LEU A 233 3.78 4.81 -8.38
CA LEU A 233 4.45 4.00 -9.41
C LEU A 233 4.57 2.51 -9.05
N PRO A 234 4.82 2.11 -7.77
CA PRO A 234 4.84 0.71 -7.38
C PRO A 234 3.57 -0.07 -7.74
N GLU A 235 2.40 0.57 -7.78
CA GLU A 235 1.14 -0.05 -8.21
C GLU A 235 1.21 -0.49 -9.68
N THR A 236 1.74 0.38 -10.55
CA THR A 236 1.91 0.12 -11.99
C THR A 236 2.93 -0.99 -12.22
N TYR A 237 4.07 -0.93 -11.53
CA TYR A 237 5.08 -1.99 -11.56
C TYR A 237 4.51 -3.34 -11.13
N PHE A 238 3.73 -3.37 -10.06
CA PHE A 238 3.04 -4.58 -9.61
C PHE A 238 2.08 -5.12 -10.69
N GLY A 239 1.29 -4.25 -11.31
CA GLY A 239 0.39 -4.63 -12.41
C GLY A 239 1.11 -5.23 -13.61
N ILE A 240 2.22 -4.62 -14.03
CA ILE A 240 3.08 -5.14 -15.11
C ILE A 240 3.66 -6.50 -14.73
N ASN A 241 4.22 -6.64 -13.52
CA ASN A 241 4.80 -7.90 -13.04
C ASN A 241 3.76 -9.04 -12.97
N GLU A 242 2.57 -8.77 -12.45
CA GLU A 242 1.49 -9.76 -12.42
C GLU A 242 1.03 -10.17 -13.82
N TRP A 243 0.99 -9.23 -14.76
CA TRP A 243 0.69 -9.53 -16.16
C TRP A 243 1.78 -10.40 -16.78
N MET A 244 3.06 -10.04 -16.63
CA MET A 244 4.18 -10.82 -17.16
C MET A 244 4.20 -12.24 -16.58
N ARG A 245 3.97 -12.38 -15.27
CA ARG A 245 3.87 -13.69 -14.58
C ARG A 245 2.76 -14.56 -15.15
N LYS A 246 1.57 -13.99 -15.42
CA LYS A 246 0.42 -14.73 -15.97
C LYS A 246 0.59 -15.12 -17.44
N ASN A 247 1.34 -14.32 -18.20
CA ASN A 247 1.58 -14.55 -19.62
C ASN A 247 2.92 -15.25 -19.89
N GLU A 248 3.64 -15.68 -18.84
CA GLU A 248 4.92 -16.39 -18.93
C GLU A 248 5.97 -15.63 -19.77
N VAL A 249 6.01 -14.31 -19.61
CA VAL A 249 6.91 -13.43 -20.36
C VAL A 249 8.19 -13.17 -19.58
N HIS A 250 9.34 -13.25 -20.27
CA HIS A 250 10.65 -13.04 -19.67
C HIS A 250 11.25 -11.67 -20.03
N VAL A 251 11.75 -10.97 -19.01
CA VAL A 251 12.45 -9.69 -19.15
C VAL A 251 13.90 -9.95 -19.55
N ILE A 252 14.39 -9.24 -20.57
CA ILE A 252 15.74 -9.45 -21.15
C ILE A 252 16.68 -8.25 -20.95
N GLY A 253 16.26 -7.23 -20.21
CA GLY A 253 17.06 -6.02 -20.00
C GLY A 253 16.47 -5.10 -18.94
N ALA A 254 17.15 -3.97 -18.71
CA ALA A 254 16.73 -2.97 -17.73
C ALA A 254 15.38 -2.33 -18.11
N PRO A 255 14.45 -2.18 -17.16
CA PRO A 255 13.25 -1.39 -17.39
C PRO A 255 13.60 0.09 -17.50
N TRP A 256 12.71 0.84 -18.16
CA TRP A 256 12.86 2.28 -18.29
C TRP A 256 11.52 2.99 -18.25
N GLU A 257 11.55 4.23 -17.79
CA GLU A 257 10.42 5.12 -17.64
C GLU A 257 10.55 6.29 -18.62
N MET A 258 9.43 6.77 -19.14
CA MET A 258 9.32 8.02 -19.90
C MET A 258 8.38 8.96 -19.16
N TYR A 259 8.88 10.13 -18.77
CA TYR A 259 8.11 11.14 -18.02
C TYR A 259 7.43 12.09 -18.99
N VAL A 260 6.22 11.73 -19.43
CA VAL A 260 5.48 12.46 -20.47
C VAL A 260 5.09 13.86 -19.98
N THR A 261 4.68 13.96 -18.72
CA THR A 261 4.33 15.23 -18.07
C THR A 261 5.40 15.63 -17.06
N ASP A 262 5.88 16.88 -17.13
CA ASP A 262 6.84 17.43 -16.18
C ASP A 262 6.12 18.02 -14.93
N PRO A 263 6.42 17.54 -13.71
CA PRO A 263 5.93 18.12 -12.46
C PRO A 263 6.23 19.60 -12.27
N SER A 264 7.27 20.12 -12.92
CA SER A 264 7.61 21.55 -12.88
C SER A 264 6.58 22.41 -13.64
N GLY A 265 5.94 21.84 -14.66
CA GLY A 265 4.95 22.49 -15.52
C GLY A 265 3.49 22.17 -15.18
N GLU A 266 3.20 21.01 -14.60
CA GLU A 266 1.85 20.62 -14.16
C GLU A 266 1.84 20.37 -12.65
N PRO A 267 1.24 21.26 -11.84
CA PRO A 267 1.25 21.12 -10.38
C PRO A 267 0.27 20.06 -9.86
N ASN A 268 -0.69 19.59 -10.67
CA ASN A 268 -1.63 18.57 -10.24
C ASN A 268 -1.08 17.15 -10.52
N PRO A 269 -0.74 16.35 -9.48
CA PRO A 269 -0.17 15.02 -9.66
C PRO A 269 -1.09 14.04 -10.38
N ASP A 270 -2.42 14.22 -10.29
CA ASP A 270 -3.38 13.33 -10.95
C ASP A 270 -3.31 13.38 -12.48
N LYS A 271 -2.64 14.41 -13.02
CA LYS A 271 -2.42 14.57 -14.46
C LYS A 271 -1.02 14.14 -14.89
N TRP A 272 -0.14 13.79 -13.96
CA TRP A 272 1.20 13.33 -14.32
C TRP A 272 1.09 12.00 -15.04
N GLU A 273 1.78 11.92 -16.18
CA GLU A 273 1.80 10.74 -17.02
C GLU A 273 3.24 10.20 -17.11
N THR A 274 3.42 8.95 -16.72
CA THR A 274 4.69 8.21 -16.84
C THR A 274 4.43 6.89 -17.55
N ILE A 275 5.17 6.61 -18.63
CA ILE A 275 5.07 5.33 -19.34
C ILE A 275 6.24 4.44 -18.93
N ILE A 276 5.94 3.22 -18.49
CA ILE A 276 6.93 2.24 -18.05
C ILE A 276 7.10 1.19 -19.14
N TYR A 277 8.33 0.78 -19.41
CA TYR A 277 8.66 -0.23 -20.41
C TYR A 277 9.60 -1.29 -19.84
N PHE A 278 9.29 -2.55 -20.14
CA PHE A 278 10.13 -3.71 -19.85
C PHE A 278 10.53 -4.38 -21.18
N PRO A 279 11.82 -4.44 -21.53
CA PRO A 279 12.26 -5.21 -22.69
C PRO A 279 12.06 -6.70 -22.44
N ILE A 280 11.49 -7.40 -23.42
CA ILE A 280 11.15 -8.82 -23.34
C ILE A 280 11.64 -9.57 -24.58
N GLU A 281 11.68 -10.90 -24.49
CA GLU A 281 12.06 -11.80 -25.60
C GLU A 281 11.25 -11.64 -26.90
#